data_AF-Q95WI1-F1
#
_entry.id   AF-Q95WI1-F1
#
_cell.length_a   1.000
_cell.length_b   1.000
_cell.length_c   1.000
_cell.angle_alpha   90.00
_cell.angle_beta   90.00
_cell.angle_gamma   90.00
#
_symmetry.space_group_name_H-M   'P 1'
#
loop_
_entity.id
_entity.type
_entity.pdbx_description
1 polymer ?
#
loop_
_entity_poly.entity_id
_entity_poly.type
_entity_poly.pdbx_seq_one_letter_code
_entity_poly.pdbx_strand_id
1 'polypeptide(L)'
;VQMLAIAPNKEAECRDTIKKICDSFAISPIARDIMEIANTGKNVEEHYFLQPMEGVSRTGYRATWWVQFYYVLWRSWLTVLKDPMLVKVRLLQTAMVATLIGAIYFGQQLDQDGVMNINGALFLFL
;
A
#
# COMPACT_ATOMS: atom_id res chain seq x y z
N VAL A 1 26.00 -17.03 -33.05
CA VAL A 1 25.03 -17.43 -32.00
C VAL A 1 23.61 -17.27 -32.55
N GLN A 2 23.13 -18.26 -33.30
CA GLN A 2 21.75 -18.40 -33.79
C GLN A 2 21.52 -19.91 -33.96
N MET A 3 21.31 -20.65 -32.87
CA MET A 3 21.12 -22.12 -32.92
C MET A 3 19.67 -22.56 -32.77
N LEU A 4 18.72 -21.64 -32.52
CA LEU A 4 17.29 -21.95 -32.34
C LEU A 4 16.33 -20.98 -33.07
N ALA A 5 16.87 -20.01 -33.81
CA ALA A 5 16.04 -19.06 -34.56
C ALA A 5 15.61 -19.68 -35.90
N ILE A 6 14.33 -19.57 -36.26
CA ILE A 6 13.82 -20.03 -37.54
C ILE A 6 14.31 -19.05 -38.62
N ALA A 7 15.16 -19.53 -39.54
CA ALA A 7 15.67 -18.72 -40.64
C ALA A 7 14.68 -18.71 -41.83
N PRO A 8 14.40 -17.54 -42.45
CA PRO A 8 13.47 -17.41 -43.56
C PRO A 8 14.09 -17.94 -44.87
N ASN A 9 14.21 -19.27 -44.96
CA ASN A 9 14.44 -20.09 -46.17
C ASN A 9 14.52 -21.61 -45.85
N LYS A 10 14.57 -21.98 -44.56
CA LYS A 10 14.73 -23.37 -44.09
C LYS A 10 13.77 -23.72 -42.94
N GLU A 11 12.56 -23.16 -43.00
CA GLU A 11 11.62 -23.24 -41.87
C GLU A 11 11.18 -24.67 -41.54
N ALA A 12 10.96 -25.51 -42.56
CA ALA A 12 10.53 -26.89 -42.37
C ALA A 12 11.59 -27.71 -41.61
N GLU A 13 12.85 -27.62 -42.02
CA GLU A 13 13.98 -28.32 -41.40
C GLU A 13 14.24 -27.81 -39.96
N CYS A 14 14.13 -26.49 -39.74
CA CYS A 14 14.23 -25.91 -38.41
C CYS A 14 13.10 -26.40 -37.47
N ARG A 15 11.86 -26.48 -37.97
CA ARG A 15 10.71 -26.99 -37.20
C ARG A 15 10.85 -28.47 -36.85
N ASP A 16 11.34 -29.29 -37.78
CA ASP A 16 11.60 -30.71 -37.53
C ASP A 16 12.70 -30.90 -36.48
N THR A 17 13.75 -30.07 -36.53
CA THR A 17 14.82 -30.07 -35.53
C THR A 17 14.29 -29.69 -34.15
N ILE A 18 13.44 -28.65 -34.06
CA ILE A 18 12.79 -28.24 -32.80
C ILE A 18 11.93 -29.37 -32.24
N LYS A 19 11.10 -30.01 -33.09
CA LYS A 19 10.28 -31.16 -32.69
C LYS A 19 11.12 -32.29 -32.13
N LYS A 20 12.20 -32.65 -32.83
CA LYS A 20 13.12 -33.70 -32.40
C LYS A 20 13.75 -33.39 -31.03
N ILE A 21 14.09 -32.13 -30.77
CA ILE A 21 14.61 -31.68 -29.46
C ILE A 21 13.51 -31.79 -28.39
N CYS A 22 12.29 -31.33 -28.66
CA CYS A 22 11.17 -31.44 -27.74
C CYS A 22 10.83 -32.90 -27.39
N ASP A 23 10.82 -33.78 -28.39
CA ASP A 23 10.54 -35.21 -28.22
C ASP A 23 11.67 -35.89 -27.43
N SER A 24 12.93 -35.57 -27.75
CA SER A 24 14.10 -36.09 -27.02
C SER A 24 14.11 -35.61 -25.56
N PHE A 25 13.71 -34.36 -25.33
CA PHE A 25 13.57 -33.82 -23.98
C PHE A 25 12.43 -34.51 -23.22
N ALA A 26 11.26 -34.71 -23.84
CA ALA A 26 10.11 -35.35 -23.19
C ALA A 26 10.39 -36.78 -22.71
N ILE A 27 11.29 -37.50 -23.37
CA ILE A 27 11.69 -38.88 -23.00
C ILE A 27 12.87 -38.87 -22.01
N SER A 28 13.57 -37.75 -21.85
CA SER A 28 14.75 -37.65 -20.99
C SER A 28 14.42 -37.84 -19.50
N PRO A 29 15.36 -38.38 -18.70
CA PRO A 29 15.18 -38.50 -17.25
C PRO A 29 14.99 -37.14 -16.59
N ILE A 30 15.62 -36.08 -17.12
CA ILE A 30 15.51 -34.70 -16.64
C ILE A 30 14.06 -34.20 -16.72
N ALA A 31 13.34 -34.48 -17.82
CA ALA A 31 11.94 -34.10 -17.95
C ALA A 31 11.03 -34.86 -16.97
N ARG A 32 11.37 -36.12 -16.65
CA ARG A 32 10.66 -36.91 -15.65
C ARG A 32 10.87 -36.35 -14.24
N ASP A 33 12.10 -36.01 -13.89
CA ASP A 33 12.43 -35.39 -12.60
C ASP A 33 11.72 -34.05 -12.44
N ILE A 34 11.72 -33.21 -13.48
CA ILE A 34 10.99 -31.92 -13.47
C ILE A 34 9.49 -32.13 -13.34
N MET A 35 8.90 -33.12 -14.02
CA MET A 35 7.48 -33.43 -13.92
C MET A 35 7.11 -33.99 -12.53
N GLU A 36 7.99 -34.79 -11.92
CA GLU A 36 7.85 -35.30 -10.56
C GLU A 36 7.95 -34.18 -9.54
N ILE A 37 8.90 -33.24 -9.68
CA ILE A 37 9.01 -32.04 -8.85
C ILE A 37 7.80 -31.12 -9.07
N ALA A 38 7.28 -30.97 -10.27
CA ALA A 38 6.09 -30.15 -10.54
C ALA A 38 4.81 -30.78 -9.97
N ASN A 39 4.68 -32.11 -10.01
CA ASN A 39 3.56 -32.82 -9.38
C ASN A 39 3.68 -32.89 -7.86
N THR A 40 4.90 -33.00 -7.34
CA THR A 40 5.18 -32.95 -5.90
C THR A 40 5.00 -31.53 -5.39
N GLY A 41 5.48 -30.52 -6.12
CA GLY A 41 5.27 -29.10 -5.88
C GLY A 41 3.80 -28.71 -5.90
N LYS A 42 2.96 -29.31 -6.76
CA LYS A 42 1.50 -29.15 -6.68
C LYS A 42 0.89 -29.65 -5.36
N ASN A 43 1.49 -30.65 -4.71
CA ASN A 43 1.02 -31.17 -3.42
C ASN A 43 1.73 -30.53 -2.21
N VAL A 44 2.93 -29.97 -2.39
CA VAL A 44 3.79 -29.43 -1.32
C VAL A 44 3.80 -27.89 -1.27
N GLU A 45 3.66 -27.17 -2.39
CA GLU A 45 3.56 -25.70 -2.41
C GLU A 45 2.21 -25.20 -1.86
N GLU A 46 1.16 -26.02 -1.86
CA GLU A 46 -0.10 -25.61 -1.23
C GLU A 46 -0.02 -25.67 0.31
N HIS A 47 0.94 -26.41 0.90
CA HIS A 47 0.97 -26.58 2.36
C HIS A 47 2.03 -25.75 3.11
N TYR A 48 3.15 -25.35 2.48
CA TYR A 48 4.25 -24.71 3.22
C TYR A 48 4.57 -23.25 2.85
N PHE A 49 4.14 -22.72 1.71
CA PHE A 49 4.29 -21.29 1.37
C PHE A 49 2.98 -20.50 1.31
N LEU A 50 1.85 -21.21 1.38
CA LEU A 50 0.51 -20.64 1.35
C LEU A 50 -0.32 -21.14 2.53
N GLN A 51 0.23 -21.19 3.74
CA GLN A 51 -0.68 -21.02 4.88
C GLN A 51 -1.24 -19.60 4.73
N PRO A 52 -2.56 -19.43 4.47
CA PRO A 52 -3.16 -18.15 4.74
C PRO A 52 -2.94 -17.95 6.23
N MET A 53 -2.07 -17.00 6.58
CA MET A 53 -2.08 -16.39 7.91
C MET A 53 -3.55 -16.20 8.27
N GLU A 54 -4.02 -16.80 9.37
CA GLU A 54 -5.45 -16.88 9.71
C GLU A 54 -6.14 -15.53 9.41
N GLY A 55 -7.03 -15.51 8.41
CA GLY A 55 -7.68 -14.27 7.92
C GLY A 55 -7.51 -13.93 6.43
N VAL A 56 -6.74 -14.68 5.65
CA VAL A 56 -6.62 -14.42 4.20
C VAL A 56 -7.70 -15.16 3.41
N SER A 57 -8.85 -14.51 3.25
CA SER A 57 -9.79 -14.85 2.19
C SER A 57 -9.11 -14.60 0.83
N ARG A 58 -9.10 -15.60 -0.06
CA ARG A 58 -8.51 -15.53 -1.42
C ARG A 58 -9.15 -14.44 -2.31
N THR A 59 -10.18 -13.74 -1.82
CA THR A 59 -10.91 -12.66 -2.49
C THR A 59 -11.29 -11.48 -1.56
N GLY A 60 -10.75 -11.40 -0.33
CA GLY A 60 -11.16 -10.42 0.67
C GLY A 60 -9.99 -9.67 1.31
N TYR A 61 -10.24 -8.42 1.70
CA TYR A 61 -9.26 -7.61 2.43
C TYR A 61 -8.79 -8.31 3.71
N ARG A 62 -7.47 -8.49 3.85
CA ARG A 62 -6.77 -9.26 4.90
C ARG A 62 -6.95 -8.71 6.34
N ALA A 63 -7.62 -7.58 6.51
CA ALA A 63 -7.77 -6.88 7.77
C ALA A 63 -9.15 -6.22 7.84
N THR A 64 -9.73 -6.15 9.04
CA THR A 64 -10.97 -5.41 9.26
C THR A 64 -10.78 -3.93 8.88
N TRP A 65 -11.85 -3.27 8.46
CA TRP A 65 -11.81 -1.87 8.02
C TRP A 65 -11.14 -0.94 9.04
N TRP A 66 -11.41 -1.16 10.33
CA TRP A 66 -10.81 -0.41 11.44
C TRP A 66 -9.29 -0.59 11.54
N VAL A 67 -8.79 -1.81 11.34
CA VAL A 67 -7.35 -2.07 11.38
C VAL A 67 -6.66 -1.34 10.23
N GLN A 68 -7.23 -1.38 9.02
CA GLN A 68 -6.70 -0.65 7.88
C GLN A 68 -6.72 0.87 8.11
N PHE A 69 -7.82 1.39 8.62
CA PHE A 69 -7.96 2.80 8.95
C PHE A 69 -6.91 3.25 9.97
N TYR A 70 -6.72 2.49 11.05
CA TYR A 70 -5.71 2.77 12.07
C TYR A 70 -4.29 2.81 11.49
N TYR A 71 -3.92 1.80 10.69
CA TYR A 71 -2.59 1.75 10.08
C TYR A 71 -2.33 2.91 9.10
N VAL A 72 -3.34 3.28 8.31
CA VAL A 72 -3.25 4.43 7.40
C VAL A 72 -3.10 5.73 8.19
N LEU A 73 -3.90 5.91 9.25
CA LEU A 73 -3.84 7.08 10.11
C LEU A 73 -2.48 7.17 10.82
N TRP A 74 -1.97 6.07 11.35
CA TRP A 74 -0.63 5.98 11.96
C TRP A 74 0.47 6.36 10.98
N ARG A 75 0.45 5.79 9.76
CA ARG A 75 1.45 6.12 8.72
C ARG A 75 1.36 7.57 8.29
N SER A 76 0.14 8.10 8.11
CA SER A 76 -0.11 9.50 7.78
C SER A 76 0.42 10.41 8.88
N TRP A 77 0.13 10.09 10.14
CA TRP A 77 0.61 10.83 11.31
C TRP A 77 2.14 10.89 11.40
N LEU A 78 2.82 9.75 11.26
CA LEU A 78 4.29 9.71 11.24
C LEU A 78 4.89 10.52 10.08
N THR A 79 4.26 10.49 8.91
CA THR A 79 4.71 11.24 7.73
C THR A 79 4.58 12.74 7.96
N VAL A 80 3.45 13.18 8.51
CA VAL A 80 3.18 14.58 8.85
C VAL A 80 4.14 15.09 9.93
N LEU A 81 4.49 14.26 10.93
CA LEU A 81 5.49 14.62 11.94
C LEU A 81 6.90 14.74 11.36
N LYS A 82 7.23 13.95 10.34
CA LYS A 82 8.56 13.89 9.72
C LYS A 82 8.83 15.03 8.76
N ASP A 83 7.79 15.59 8.13
CA ASP A 83 7.89 16.78 7.27
C ASP A 83 7.00 17.93 7.79
N PRO A 84 7.33 18.51 8.96
CA PRO A 84 6.39 19.32 9.71
C PRO A 84 6.44 20.81 9.36
N MET A 85 7.16 21.25 8.33
CA MET A 85 7.38 22.69 8.07
C MET A 85 6.06 23.44 7.87
N LEU A 86 5.20 22.96 6.97
CA LEU A 86 3.91 23.59 6.69
C LEU A 86 2.96 23.52 7.89
N VAL A 87 2.94 22.39 8.60
CA VAL A 87 2.05 22.15 9.75
C VAL A 87 2.47 22.99 10.95
N LYS A 88 3.78 23.09 11.23
CA LYS A 88 4.32 23.94 12.30
C LYS A 88 3.99 25.41 12.07
N VAL A 89 4.16 25.90 10.85
CA VAL A 89 3.86 27.31 10.52
C VAL A 89 2.38 27.60 10.71
N ARG A 90 1.49 26.73 10.19
CA ARG A 90 0.04 26.90 10.39
C ARG A 90 -0.36 26.81 11.86
N LEU A 91 0.18 25.85 12.60
CA LEU A 91 -0.10 25.72 14.04
C LEU A 91 0.39 26.94 14.81
N LEU A 92 1.60 27.44 14.54
CA LEU A 92 2.14 28.62 15.20
C LEU A 92 1.33 29.87 14.87
N GLN A 93 0.98 30.08 13.60
CA GLN A 93 0.14 31.19 13.17
C GLN A 93 -1.23 31.16 13.85
N THR A 94 -1.91 30.01 13.83
CA THR A 94 -3.21 29.86 14.49
C THR A 94 -3.10 30.03 16.00
N ALA A 95 -2.04 29.51 16.64
CA ALA A 95 -1.80 29.69 18.06
C ALA A 95 -1.58 31.17 18.40
N MET A 96 -0.79 31.90 17.61
CA MET A 96 -0.58 33.34 17.81
C MET A 96 -1.88 34.13 17.72
N VAL A 97 -2.70 33.88 16.69
CA VAL A 97 -4.00 34.54 16.51
C VAL A 97 -4.96 34.18 17.65
N ALA A 98 -5.02 32.91 18.04
CA ALA A 98 -5.85 32.45 19.15
C ALA A 98 -5.41 33.07 20.49
N THR A 99 -4.11 33.19 20.74
CA THR A 99 -3.58 33.86 21.94
C THR A 99 -3.90 35.36 21.94
N LEU A 100 -3.79 36.05 20.80
CA LEU A 100 -4.16 37.46 20.70
C LEU A 100 -5.64 37.69 20.99
N ILE A 101 -6.52 36.92 20.35
CA ILE A 101 -7.97 36.99 20.61
C ILE A 101 -8.24 36.64 22.08
N GLY A 102 -7.66 35.56 22.59
CA GLY A 102 -7.80 35.16 23.98
C GLY A 102 -7.35 36.24 24.96
N ALA A 103 -6.29 36.99 24.66
CA ALA A 103 -5.82 38.11 25.47
C ALA A 103 -6.74 39.33 25.41
N ILE A 104 -7.31 39.66 24.25
CA ILE A 104 -8.26 40.78 24.08
C ILE A 104 -9.53 40.55 24.90
N TYR A 105 -10.02 39.32 24.94
CA TYR A 105 -11.24 38.94 25.65
C TYR A 105 -10.98 38.38 27.06
N PHE A 106 -9.74 38.45 27.55
CA PHE A 106 -9.38 37.96 28.89
C PHE A 106 -9.98 38.84 29.99
N GLY A 107 -10.58 38.24 31.01
CA GLY A 107 -11.08 38.98 32.18
C GLY A 107 -12.37 39.78 31.94
N GLN A 108 -13.17 39.37 30.95
CA GLN A 108 -14.50 39.93 30.69
C GLN A 108 -15.44 39.80 31.91
N GLN A 109 -15.95 40.93 32.39
CA GLN A 109 -16.96 41.00 33.45
C GLN A 109 -18.35 40.64 32.88
N LEU A 110 -19.19 39.98 33.68
CA LEU A 110 -20.56 39.62 33.31
C LEU A 110 -21.51 40.83 33.43
N ASP A 111 -21.25 41.86 32.63
CA ASP A 111 -22.09 43.05 32.51
C ASP A 111 -22.62 43.17 31.06
N GLN A 112 -23.49 44.14 30.80
CA GLN A 112 -24.09 44.39 29.48
C GLN A 112 -23.04 44.56 28.37
N ASP A 113 -21.93 45.25 28.68
CA ASP A 113 -20.77 45.38 27.79
C ASP A 113 -20.01 44.05 27.59
N GLY A 114 -20.02 43.17 28.60
CA GLY A 114 -19.44 41.83 28.52
C GLY A 114 -20.24 40.89 27.62
N VAL A 115 -21.57 40.91 27.70
CA VAL A 115 -22.43 40.13 26.80
C VAL A 115 -22.22 40.54 25.34
N MET A 116 -22.09 41.85 25.09
CA MET A 116 -21.79 42.37 23.74
C MET A 116 -20.41 41.89 23.23
N ASN A 117 -19.39 41.94 24.07
CA ASN A 117 -18.03 41.58 23.67
C ASN A 117 -17.87 40.05 23.50
N ILE A 118 -18.52 39.21 24.32
CA ILE A 118 -18.59 37.74 24.10
C ILE A 118 -19.28 37.40 22.77
N ASN A 119 -20.40 38.06 22.44
CA ASN A 119 -21.07 37.87 21.15
C ASN A 119 -20.17 38.29 19.98
N GLY A 120 -19.40 39.37 20.14
CA GLY A 120 -18.38 39.79 19.17
C GLY A 120 -17.26 38.75 18.98
N ALA A 121 -16.80 38.13 20.08
CA ALA A 121 -15.80 37.06 20.00
C ALA A 121 -16.34 35.83 19.26
N LEU A 122 -17.57 35.41 19.54
CA LEU A 122 -18.21 34.28 18.84
C LEU A 122 -18.37 34.55 17.35
N PHE A 123 -18.72 35.77 16.95
CA PHE A 123 -18.76 36.17 15.55
C PHE A 123 -17.37 36.13 14.88
N LEU A 124 -16.30 36.47 15.60
CA LEU A 124 -14.93 36.38 15.08
C LEU A 124 -14.44 34.93 14.94
N PHE A 125 -14.98 33.98 15.70
CA PHE A 125 -14.61 32.57 15.65
C PHE A 125 -15.40 31.75 14.62
N LEU A 126 -16.60 32.20 14.23
CA LEU A 126 -17.55 31.49 13.36
C LEU A 126 -17.37 31.92 11.90
#